data_AF-A0A068TMB1-F1
#
_entry.id   AF-A0A068TMB1-F1
#
_cell.length_a   1.000
_cell.length_b   1.000
_cell.length_c   1.000
_cell.angle_alpha   90.00
_cell.angle_beta   90.00
_cell.angle_gamma   90.00
#
_symmetry.space_group_name_H-M   'P 1'
#
loop_
_entity.id
_entity.type
_entity.pdbx_description
1 polymer ?
#
loop_
_entity_poly.entity_id
_entity_poly.type
_entity_poly.pdbx_seq_one_letter_code
_entity_poly.pdbx_strand_id
1 'polypeptide(L)'
;MGRGKIVIRRIDNSTSRQVTFSKRRNGLLKKAKELAILCDAEVGVIIFSGTGKLYDYASTSMKSIIERYNRMKEEHHRLLNPASEIKVTFTKHSSFMINSIS
;
A
#
# COMPACT_ATOMS: atom_id res chain seq x y z
N MET A 1 2.60 -36.02 -1.34
CA MET A 1 2.02 -35.76 0.00
C MET A 1 1.01 -34.63 -0.10
N GLY A 2 -0.27 -34.88 0.17
CA GLY A 2 -1.33 -33.86 0.11
C GLY A 2 -1.20 -32.80 1.21
N ARG A 3 -1.69 -31.58 0.95
CA ARG A 3 -1.76 -30.50 1.95
C ARG A 3 -3.00 -30.70 2.81
N GLY A 4 -2.83 -30.90 4.12
CA GLY A 4 -3.95 -30.84 5.07
C GLY A 4 -4.51 -29.42 5.22
N LYS A 5 -5.81 -29.30 5.49
CA LYS A 5 -6.46 -28.04 5.86
C LYS A 5 -5.89 -27.53 7.19
N ILE A 6 -5.59 -26.24 7.29
CA ILE A 6 -5.16 -25.59 8.54
C ILE A 6 -6.18 -24.53 8.96
N VAL A 7 -6.30 -24.30 10.27
CA VAL A 7 -7.11 -23.20 10.83
C VAL A 7 -6.39 -21.87 10.58
N ILE A 8 -7.12 -20.82 10.20
CA ILE A 8 -6.58 -19.46 10.05
C ILE A 8 -6.46 -18.82 11.44
N ARG A 9 -5.32 -19.06 12.09
CA ARG A 9 -4.87 -18.43 13.34
C ARG A 9 -3.34 -18.34 13.33
N ARG A 10 -2.77 -17.61 14.29
CA ARG A 10 -1.31 -17.59 14.47
C ARG A 10 -0.81 -19.02 14.70
N ILE A 11 0.25 -19.42 13.99
CA ILE A 11 0.93 -20.70 14.19
C ILE A 11 1.84 -20.56 15.40
N ASP A 12 1.69 -21.38 16.43
CA ASP A 12 2.46 -21.26 17.68
C ASP A 12 3.91 -21.73 17.54
N ASN A 13 4.10 -22.90 16.91
CA ASN A 13 5.44 -23.42 16.64
C ASN A 13 6.23 -22.47 15.72
N SER A 14 7.37 -21.98 16.22
CA SER A 14 8.21 -20.99 15.54
C SER A 14 8.75 -21.49 14.19
N THR A 15 9.26 -22.72 14.14
CA THR A 15 9.79 -23.34 12.92
C THR A 15 8.70 -23.51 11.87
N SER A 16 7.54 -24.06 12.23
CA SER A 16 6.40 -24.20 11.33
C SER A 16 5.89 -22.84 10.84
N ARG A 17 5.89 -21.82 11.72
CA ARG A 17 5.51 -20.45 11.37
C ARG A 17 6.48 -19.84 10.36
N GLN A 18 7.80 -20.02 10.54
CA GLN A 18 8.82 -19.52 9.61
C GLN A 18 8.71 -20.19 8.24
N VAL A 19 8.59 -21.52 8.20
CA VAL A 19 8.42 -22.26 6.94
C VAL A 19 7.14 -21.83 6.22
N THR A 20 6.04 -21.69 6.98
CA THR A 20 4.76 -21.25 6.42
C THR A 20 4.82 -19.81 5.93
N PHE A 21 5.46 -18.91 6.68
CA PHE A 21 5.69 -17.52 6.27
C PHE A 21 6.43 -17.48 4.94
N SER A 22 7.57 -18.17 4.81
CA SER A 22 8.35 -18.19 3.56
C SER A 22 7.53 -18.69 2.38
N LYS A 23 6.77 -19.79 2.56
CA LYS A 23 5.94 -20.36 1.49
C LYS A 23 4.77 -19.45 1.10
N ARG A 24 4.04 -18.90 2.09
CA ARG A 24 2.88 -18.02 1.85
C ARG A 24 3.29 -16.66 1.29
N ARG A 25 4.36 -16.07 1.82
CA ARG A 25 4.96 -14.83 1.29
C ARG A 25 5.28 -15.01 -0.19
N ASN A 26 6.03 -16.05 -0.55
CA ASN A 26 6.38 -16.28 -1.96
C ASN A 26 5.13 -16.50 -2.84
N GLY A 27 4.13 -17.23 -2.34
CA GLY A 27 2.86 -17.40 -3.05
C GLY A 27 2.10 -16.08 -3.26
N LEU A 28 2.06 -15.22 -2.24
CA LEU A 28 1.44 -13.90 -2.30
C LEU A 28 2.15 -12.99 -3.31
N LEU A 29 3.48 -12.90 -3.25
CA LEU A 29 4.26 -12.09 -4.20
C LEU A 29 4.09 -12.58 -5.64
N LYS A 30 4.02 -13.90 -5.85
CA LYS A 30 3.72 -14.48 -7.16
C LYS A 30 2.34 -14.05 -7.66
N LYS A 31 1.31 -14.10 -6.80
CA LYS A 31 -0.04 -13.66 -7.16
C LYS A 31 -0.13 -12.17 -7.44
N ALA A 32 0.56 -11.34 -6.66
CA ALA A 32 0.65 -9.90 -6.90
C ALA A 32 1.27 -9.59 -8.27
N LYS A 33 2.35 -10.31 -8.63
CA LYS A 33 3.00 -10.18 -9.94
C LYS A 33 2.10 -10.65 -11.09
N GLU A 34 1.43 -11.79 -10.94
CA GLU A 34 0.47 -12.29 -11.93
C GLU A 34 -0.64 -11.25 -12.18
N LEU A 35 -1.23 -10.69 -11.12
CA LEU A 35 -2.27 -9.67 -11.23
C LEU A 35 -1.77 -8.41 -11.94
N ALA A 36 -0.59 -7.91 -11.57
CA ALA A 36 0.00 -6.72 -12.18
C ALA A 36 0.18 -6.91 -13.70
N ILE A 37 0.66 -8.07 -14.14
CA ILE A 37 0.90 -8.36 -15.56
C ILE A 37 -0.40 -8.61 -16.31
N LEU A 38 -1.29 -9.46 -15.78
CA LEU A 38 -2.50 -9.89 -16.49
C LEU A 38 -3.51 -8.77 -16.69
N CYS A 39 -3.53 -7.80 -15.76
CA CYS A 39 -4.55 -6.75 -15.73
C CYS A 39 -3.96 -5.34 -15.90
N ASP A 40 -2.67 -5.21 -16.24
CA ASP A 40 -1.97 -3.93 -16.33
C ASP A 40 -2.20 -3.05 -15.08
N ALA A 41 -2.11 -3.68 -13.90
CA ALA A 41 -2.42 -3.05 -12.64
C ALA A 41 -1.15 -2.63 -11.88
N GLU A 42 -1.15 -1.44 -11.28
CA GLU A 42 -0.14 -1.06 -10.30
C GLU A 42 -0.40 -1.77 -8.96
N VAL A 43 0.53 -2.64 -8.56
CA VAL A 43 0.39 -3.47 -7.36
C VAL A 43 1.63 -3.32 -6.48
N GLY A 44 1.41 -3.01 -5.21
CA GLY A 44 2.43 -2.96 -4.17
C GLY A 44 2.08 -3.87 -3.00
N VAL A 45 3.06 -4.62 -2.49
CA VAL A 45 2.94 -5.48 -1.31
C VAL A 45 4.09 -5.18 -0.36
N ILE A 46 3.77 -4.88 0.90
CA ILE A 46 4.75 -4.63 1.97
C ILE A 46 4.47 -5.64 3.09
N ILE A 47 5.50 -6.37 3.53
CA ILE A 47 5.40 -7.40 4.56
C ILE A 47 6.54 -7.22 5.57
N PHE A 48 6.17 -6.99 6.83
CA PHE A 48 7.11 -7.08 7.95
C PHE A 48 6.96 -8.45 8.60
N SER A 49 8.06 -9.20 8.70
CA SER A 49 8.04 -10.47 9.42
C SER A 49 7.93 -10.24 10.93
N GLY A 50 7.57 -11.30 11.67
CA GLY A 50 7.65 -11.27 13.14
C GLY A 50 9.07 -11.08 13.70
N THR A 51 10.11 -11.05 12.85
CA THR A 51 11.50 -10.73 13.22
C THR A 51 11.89 -9.32 12.78
N GLY A 52 10.94 -8.49 12.34
CA GLY A 52 11.20 -7.12 11.86
C GLY A 52 11.83 -7.01 10.48
N LYS A 53 11.96 -8.11 9.73
CA LYS A 53 12.54 -8.06 8.38
C LYS A 53 11.50 -7.60 7.37
N LEU A 54 11.88 -6.64 6.53
CA LEU A 54 11.09 -6.16 5.40
C LEU A 54 11.19 -7.14 4.23
N TYR A 55 10.05 -7.45 3.63
CA TYR A 55 9.92 -8.09 2.34
C TYR A 55 8.86 -7.35 1.54
N ASP A 56 9.16 -7.03 0.30
CA ASP A 56 8.27 -6.23 -0.53
C ASP A 56 8.27 -6.67 -2.00
N TYR A 57 7.26 -6.20 -2.71
CA TYR A 57 7.14 -6.28 -4.15
C TYR A 57 6.41 -5.02 -4.64
N ALA A 58 6.90 -4.46 -5.74
CA ALA A 58 6.22 -3.41 -6.49
C ALA A 58 6.24 -3.80 -7.98
N SER A 59 5.12 -3.57 -8.68
CA SER A 59 5.09 -3.75 -10.14
C SER A 59 5.96 -2.71 -10.85
N THR A 60 6.12 -1.53 -10.26
CA THR A 60 7.04 -0.46 -10.70
C THR A 60 8.03 -0.13 -9.58
N SER A 61 7.90 1.02 -8.92
CA SER A 61 8.69 1.44 -7.78
C SER A 61 7.80 1.57 -6.54
N MET A 62 8.25 1.03 -5.42
CA MET A 62 7.51 1.15 -4.15
C MET A 62 7.27 2.62 -3.78
N LYS A 63 8.24 3.50 -4.05
CA LYS A 63 8.11 4.95 -3.82
C LYS A 63 6.95 5.51 -4.64
N SER A 64 6.87 5.22 -5.93
CA SER A 64 5.83 5.72 -6.83
C SER A 64 4.44 5.23 -6.44
N ILE A 65 4.32 3.96 -6.03
CA ILE A 65 3.05 3.40 -5.56
C ILE A 65 2.59 4.09 -4.27
N ILE A 66 3.48 4.28 -3.29
CA ILE A 66 3.16 4.97 -2.04
C ILE A 66 2.76 6.43 -2.30
N GLU A 67 3.49 7.13 -3.16
CA GLU A 67 3.17 8.51 -3.54
C GLU A 67 1.80 8.59 -4.21
N ARG A 68 1.48 7.67 -5.13
CA ARG A 68 0.14 7.60 -5.77
C ARG A 68 -0.95 7.32 -4.75
N TYR A 69 -0.73 6.37 -3.84
CA TYR A 69 -1.68 6.07 -2.76
C TYR A 69 -1.95 7.31 -1.89
N ASN A 70 -0.91 8.01 -1.45
CA ASN A 70 -1.06 9.19 -0.61
C ASN A 70 -1.85 10.30 -1.32
N ARG A 71 -1.55 10.58 -2.60
CA ARG A 71 -2.30 11.55 -3.40
C ARG A 71 -3.80 11.20 -3.48
N MET A 72 -4.11 9.94 -3.83
CA MET A 72 -5.51 9.49 -3.96
C MET A 72 -6.25 9.48 -2.61
N LYS A 73 -5.56 9.14 -1.52
CA LYS A 73 -6.13 9.17 -0.16
C LYS A 73 -6.47 10.60 0.25
N GLU A 74 -5.59 11.56 -0.02
CA GLU A 74 -5.84 12.98 0.27
C GLU A 74 -7.03 13.52 -0.53
N GLU A 75 -7.12 13.19 -1.82
CA GLU A 75 -8.26 13.56 -2.67
C GLU A 75 -9.57 12.94 -2.15
N HIS A 76 -9.57 11.66 -1.78
CA HIS A 76 -10.73 10.99 -1.22
C HIS A 76 -11.20 11.64 0.11
N HIS A 77 -10.26 12.04 0.96
CA HIS A 77 -10.58 12.78 2.19
C HIS A 77 -11.16 14.17 1.93
N ARG A 78 -10.77 14.85 0.84
CA ARG A 78 -11.35 16.14 0.45
C ARG A 78 -12.80 16.00 0.00
N LEU A 79 -13.11 14.96 -0.77
CA LEU A 79 -14.47 14.67 -1.23
C LEU A 79 -15.44 14.34 -0.09
N LEU A 80 -14.94 13.76 1.01
CA LEU A 80 -15.75 13.45 2.19
C LEU A 80 -15.92 14.65 3.15
N ASN A 81 -15.18 15.75 2.95
CA ASN A 81 -15.23 16.94 3.80
C ASN A 81 -15.37 18.23 2.96
N PRO A 82 -16.58 18.56 2.48
CA PRO A 82 -16.83 19.73 1.64
C PRO A 82 -16.50 21.08 2.32
N ALA A 83 -16.40 21.12 3.65
CA ALA A 83 -15.97 22.34 4.38
C ALA A 83 -14.48 22.68 4.21
N SER A 84 -13.65 21.74 3.74
CA SER A 84 -12.20 21.96 3.56
C SER A 84 -11.84 22.63 2.24
N GLU A 85 -12.70 22.54 1.21
CA GLU A 85 -12.48 23.20 -0.09
C GLU A 85 -12.47 24.72 0.02
N ILE A 86 -13.33 25.29 0.88
CA ILE A 86 -13.40 26.74 1.10
C ILE A 86 -12.08 27.24 1.71
N LYS A 87 -11.46 26.49 2.65
CA LYS A 87 -10.18 26.91 3.24
C LYS A 87 -9.02 26.79 2.27
N VAL A 88 -8.95 25.72 1.46
CA VAL A 88 -7.84 25.49 0.51
C VAL A 88 -7.92 26.47 -0.67
N THR A 89 -9.12 26.76 -1.19
CA THR A 89 -9.30 27.77 -2.23
C THR A 89 -9.02 29.18 -1.71
N PHE A 90 -9.47 29.52 -0.50
CA PHE A 90 -9.19 30.82 0.11
C PHE A 90 -7.70 31.03 0.41
N THR A 91 -7.00 30.00 0.93
CA THR A 91 -5.54 30.08 1.15
C THR A 91 -4.77 30.18 -0.16
N LYS A 92 -5.10 29.38 -1.18
CA LYS A 92 -4.49 29.52 -2.51
C LYS A 92 -4.73 30.89 -3.15
N HIS A 93 -5.94 31.43 -3.06
CA HIS A 93 -6.27 32.75 -3.58
C HIS A 93 -5.53 33.87 -2.82
N SER A 94 -5.43 33.78 -1.49
CA SER A 94 -4.65 34.73 -0.69
C SER A 94 -3.15 34.69 -1.02
N SER A 95 -2.58 33.50 -1.20
CA SER A 95 -1.16 33.34 -1.55
C SER A 95 -0.84 33.83 -2.96
N PHE A 96 -1.79 33.73 -3.90
CA PHE A 96 -1.65 34.29 -5.25
C PHE A 96 -1.67 35.82 -5.22
N MET A 97 -2.59 36.41 -4.43
CA MET A 97 -2.67 37.87 -4.26
C MET A 97 -1.42 38.46 -3.62
N ILE A 98 -0.81 37.80 -2.62
CA ILE A 98 0.42 38.30 -1.96
C ILE A 98 1.62 38.33 -2.93
N ASN A 99 1.73 37.34 -3.83
CA ASN A 99 2.84 37.23 -4.78
C ASN A 99 2.68 38.10 -6.05
N SER A 100 1.51 38.68 -6.32
CA SER A 100 1.32 39.62 -7.45
C SER A 100 1.54 41.09 -7.09
N ILE A 101 1.83 41.40 -5.82
CA ILE A 101 2.05 42.77 -5.32
C ILE A 101 3.54 43.00 -4.97
N SER A 102 4.40 42.00 -5.17
CA SER A 102 5.87 42.10 -5.06
C SER A 102 6.50 42.05 -6.45
#